data_AF-A0A2E7QHI5-F1
#
_entry.id   AF-A0A2E7QHI5-F1
#
_cell.length_a   1.000
_cell.length_b   1.000
_cell.length_c   1.000
_cell.angle_alpha   90.00
_cell.angle_beta   90.00
_cell.angle_gamma   90.00
#
_symmetry.space_group_name_H-M   'P 1'
#
loop_
_entity.id
_entity.type
_entity.pdbx_description
1 polymer ?
#
loop_
_entity_poly.entity_id
_entity_poly.type
_entity_poly.pdbx_seq_one_letter_code
_entity_poly.pdbx_strand_id
1 'polypeptide(L)'
;MVTFGRFSWRIDALLVAVMGFLSACAYTGADEGFYKPVTRKLTWFSYVAGDDIRQQCAAFVQDQYRLVYNGVYDEQIRAYHFVGSGESGRYNLRIQVTEEADLSSLDTEQASPDLLQPWRSRESSTNLPQRDFELFVRALKSSKFFDSVPPTEKLPSIGFYWVVSGCTANKFHINAYLWPSKRYRNIVFPKLLSTWDFTGIPINPPRETSNFSIYGTNNEEEFRNHFTLEFSRDGLLKH
;
A
#
# COMPACT_ATOMS: atom_id res chain seq x y z
N MET A 1 32.71 15.14 50.20
CA MET A 1 31.28 14.79 50.06
C MET A 1 30.89 15.16 48.62
N VAL A 2 30.89 14.19 47.71
CA VAL A 2 30.69 14.41 46.27
C VAL A 2 29.22 14.16 45.94
N THR A 3 28.53 15.20 45.46
CA THR A 3 27.16 15.12 44.97
C THR A 3 27.15 14.56 43.54
N PHE A 4 26.61 13.36 43.37
CA PHE A 4 26.25 12.77 42.08
C PHE A 4 24.73 12.89 41.85
N GLY A 5 24.34 13.12 40.60
CA GLY A 5 23.07 12.61 40.07
C GLY A 5 21.88 13.58 40.08
N ARG A 6 21.66 14.27 38.95
CA ARG A 6 20.30 14.67 38.53
C ARG A 6 20.15 15.03 37.04
N PHE A 7 21.20 14.95 36.22
CA PHE A 7 21.18 15.47 34.86
C PHE A 7 20.87 14.45 33.74
N SER A 8 20.96 13.13 33.97
CA SER A 8 20.77 12.14 32.87
C SER A 8 19.29 11.79 32.59
N TRP A 9 18.42 11.79 33.59
CA TRP A 9 17.05 11.28 33.46
C TRP A 9 16.15 12.05 32.47
N ARG A 10 16.41 13.34 32.25
CA ARG A 10 15.61 14.15 31.31
C ARG A 10 16.00 13.91 29.85
N ILE A 11 17.24 13.50 29.59
CA ILE A 11 17.75 13.22 28.24
C ILE A 11 17.31 11.82 27.81
N ASP A 12 17.36 10.86 28.73
CA ASP A 12 16.93 9.47 28.49
C ASP A 12 15.42 9.39 28.20
N ALA A 13 14.58 10.15 28.91
CA ALA A 13 13.14 10.20 28.65
C ALA A 13 12.79 10.86 27.31
N LEU A 14 13.57 11.87 26.88
CA LEU A 14 13.38 12.53 25.58
C LEU A 14 13.81 11.63 24.42
N LEU A 15 14.89 10.86 24.57
CA LEU A 15 15.34 9.88 23.59
C LEU A 15 14.36 8.71 23.43
N VAL A 16 13.79 8.20 24.52
CA VAL A 16 12.76 7.15 24.48
C VAL A 16 11.46 7.65 23.85
N ALA A 17 11.04 8.87 24.17
CA ALA A 17 9.87 9.49 23.53
C ALA A 17 10.11 9.70 22.02
N VAL A 18 11.27 10.23 21.62
CA VAL A 18 11.62 10.44 20.21
C VAL A 18 11.71 9.11 19.44
N MET A 19 12.28 8.05 20.03
CA MET A 19 12.31 6.72 19.42
C MET A 19 10.91 6.08 19.32
N GLY A 20 10.04 6.30 20.31
CA GLY A 20 8.64 5.85 20.27
C GLY A 20 7.78 6.59 19.24
N PHE A 21 8.08 7.86 18.94
CA PHE A 21 7.42 8.61 17.88
C PHE A 21 7.87 8.18 16.48
N LEU A 22 9.14 7.77 16.31
CA LEU A 22 9.66 7.35 15.00
C LEU A 22 9.12 5.99 14.54
N SER A 23 8.78 5.08 15.46
CA SER A 23 8.18 3.78 15.11
C SER A 23 6.71 3.89 14.66
N ALA A 24 6.02 4.98 14.95
CA ALA A 24 4.61 5.18 14.59
C ALA A 24 4.39 5.47 13.09
N CYS A 25 5.44 5.85 12.34
CA CYS A 25 5.36 6.10 10.90
C CYS A 25 5.68 4.87 10.04
N ALA A 26 6.26 3.83 10.66
CA ALA A 26 6.57 2.58 9.97
C ALA A 26 5.35 1.67 9.96
N TYR A 27 4.90 1.24 8.78
CA TYR A 27 3.94 0.15 8.68
C TYR A 27 4.65 -1.16 9.11
N THR A 28 4.03 -1.96 9.98
CA THR A 28 4.67 -3.15 10.60
C THR A 28 4.06 -4.49 10.19
N GLY A 29 3.10 -4.51 9.27
CA GLY A 29 2.43 -5.76 8.83
C GLY A 29 1.23 -6.16 9.72
N ALA A 30 0.20 -6.70 9.06
CA ALA A 30 -1.06 -7.31 9.53
C ALA A 30 -1.66 -6.88 10.89
N ASP A 31 -2.62 -5.93 10.86
CA ASP A 31 -4.05 -6.20 11.13
C ASP A 31 -4.89 -4.94 11.45
N GLU A 32 -4.28 -3.77 11.66
CA GLU A 32 -5.08 -2.58 12.01
C GLU A 32 -4.73 -1.28 11.26
N GLY A 33 -3.54 -1.16 10.66
CA GLY A 33 -3.03 0.13 10.15
C GLY A 33 -3.61 0.61 8.82
N PHE A 34 -3.78 -0.26 7.82
CA PHE A 34 -4.34 0.17 6.52
C PHE A 34 -5.87 0.36 6.56
N TYR A 35 -6.54 -0.33 7.47
CA TYR A 35 -8.00 -0.31 7.64
C TYR A 35 -8.51 0.99 8.26
N LYS A 36 -7.65 1.66 9.05
CA LYS A 36 -7.96 2.90 9.75
C LYS A 36 -7.53 4.10 8.89
N PRO A 37 -8.45 5.03 8.56
CA PRO A 37 -8.16 6.16 7.67
C PRO A 37 -6.96 7.02 8.10
N VAL A 38 -6.79 7.20 9.41
CA VAL A 38 -5.73 8.04 9.99
C VAL A 38 -4.36 7.41 9.83
N THR A 39 -4.21 6.14 10.23
CA THR A 39 -2.95 5.40 10.11
C THR A 39 -2.57 5.20 8.64
N ARG A 40 -3.54 4.98 7.75
CA ARG A 40 -3.29 4.91 6.30
C ARG A 40 -2.57 6.16 5.79
N LYS A 41 -3.00 7.37 6.18
CA LYS A 41 -2.33 8.62 5.74
C LYS A 41 -0.88 8.72 6.25
N LEU A 42 -0.63 8.27 7.48
CA LEU A 42 0.70 8.35 8.11
C LEU A 42 1.66 7.29 7.59
N THR A 43 1.15 6.12 7.18
CA THR A 43 1.98 4.98 6.78
C THR A 43 1.88 4.66 5.28
N TRP A 44 1.20 5.49 4.49
CA TRP A 44 0.95 5.21 3.07
C TRP A 44 2.23 4.92 2.30
N PHE A 45 3.24 5.78 2.46
CA PHE A 45 4.48 5.68 1.69
C PHE A 45 5.28 4.43 2.07
N SER A 46 5.38 4.10 3.36
CA SER A 46 6.05 2.87 3.81
C SER A 46 5.28 1.60 3.40
N TYR A 47 3.94 1.68 3.39
CA TYR A 47 3.06 0.61 2.92
C TYR A 47 3.24 0.32 1.43
N VAL A 48 3.24 1.36 0.58
CA VAL A 48 3.44 1.22 -0.87
C VAL A 48 4.88 0.81 -1.20
N ALA A 49 5.86 1.32 -0.45
CA ALA A 49 7.26 0.92 -0.57
C ALA A 49 7.53 -0.52 -0.12
N GLY A 50 6.57 -1.15 0.56
CA GLY A 50 6.69 -2.51 1.09
C GLY A 50 7.81 -2.62 2.13
N ASP A 51 8.02 -1.58 2.94
CA ASP A 51 9.12 -1.57 3.91
C ASP A 51 8.97 -2.67 4.98
N ASP A 52 7.74 -2.99 5.36
CA ASP A 52 7.43 -4.13 6.24
C ASP A 52 7.81 -5.46 5.58
N ILE A 53 7.47 -5.64 4.29
CA ILE A 53 7.83 -6.84 3.53
C ILE A 53 9.35 -6.92 3.41
N ARG A 54 10.05 -5.81 3.15
CA ARG A 54 11.51 -5.78 3.08
C ARG A 54 12.16 -6.19 4.40
N GLN A 55 11.66 -5.66 5.52
CA GLN A 55 12.16 -5.99 6.86
C GLN A 55 11.91 -7.47 7.20
N GLN A 56 10.70 -7.97 6.95
CA GLN A 56 10.34 -9.38 7.20
C GLN A 56 11.07 -10.34 6.27
N CYS A 57 11.39 -9.92 5.04
CA CYS A 57 12.12 -10.74 4.08
C CYS A 57 13.53 -11.10 4.57
N ALA A 58 14.18 -10.19 5.29
CA ALA A 58 15.48 -10.46 5.92
C ALA A 58 15.39 -11.46 7.08
N ALA A 59 14.20 -11.65 7.65
CA ALA A 59 13.95 -12.53 8.80
C ALA A 59 13.47 -13.95 8.41
N PHE A 60 13.63 -14.36 7.14
CA PHE A 60 13.27 -15.71 6.63
C PHE A 60 11.77 -16.07 6.74
N VAL A 61 10.89 -15.07 6.61
CA VAL A 61 9.44 -15.30 6.58
C VAL A 61 9.02 -15.90 5.22
N GLN A 62 7.91 -16.66 5.22
CA GLN A 62 7.29 -17.21 4.02
C GLN A 62 7.11 -16.17 2.90
N ASP A 63 7.00 -16.62 1.65
CA ASP A 63 6.75 -15.75 0.50
C ASP A 63 5.53 -14.83 0.75
N GLN A 64 5.73 -13.53 0.55
CA GLN A 64 4.71 -12.50 0.70
C GLN A 64 4.74 -11.57 -0.50
N TYR A 65 3.57 -11.11 -0.94
CA TYR A 65 3.44 -10.19 -2.07
C TYR A 65 2.34 -9.16 -1.81
N ARG A 66 2.63 -7.89 -2.08
CA ARG A 66 1.65 -6.80 -2.06
C ARG A 66 1.60 -6.12 -3.43
N LEU A 67 0.38 -5.96 -3.94
CA LEU A 67 0.10 -5.21 -5.17
C LEU A 67 -0.84 -4.07 -4.82
N VAL A 68 -0.40 -2.85 -5.06
CA VAL A 68 -1.18 -1.63 -4.84
C VAL A 68 -1.49 -1.01 -6.19
N TYR A 69 -2.78 -0.86 -6.47
CA TYR A 69 -3.30 -0.09 -7.58
C TYR A 69 -3.69 1.30 -7.10
N ASN A 70 -3.16 2.32 -7.77
CA ASN A 70 -3.60 3.70 -7.67
C ASN A 70 -4.46 3.99 -8.90
N GLY A 71 -5.76 4.17 -8.70
CA GLY A 71 -6.69 4.65 -9.71
C GLY A 71 -7.13 6.06 -9.35
N VAL A 72 -6.18 7.01 -9.36
CA VAL A 72 -6.25 8.31 -8.68
C VAL A 72 -6.37 8.14 -7.15
N TYR A 73 -5.43 8.70 -6.39
CA TYR A 73 -5.31 8.45 -4.95
C TYR A 73 -6.60 8.80 -4.17
N ASP A 74 -7.26 9.89 -4.57
CA ASP A 74 -8.50 10.33 -3.95
C ASP A 74 -9.73 9.54 -4.44
N GLU A 75 -9.68 8.90 -5.60
CA GLU A 75 -10.82 8.17 -6.17
C GLU A 75 -10.82 6.69 -5.83
N GLN A 76 -9.69 6.01 -6.02
CA GLN A 76 -9.59 4.59 -5.71
C GLN A 76 -8.15 4.16 -5.42
N ILE A 77 -7.97 3.58 -4.24
CA ILE A 77 -6.81 2.76 -3.90
C ILE A 77 -7.26 1.33 -3.70
N ARG A 78 -6.59 0.39 -4.36
CA ARG A 78 -6.85 -1.04 -4.18
C ARG A 78 -5.58 -1.79 -3.88
N ALA A 79 -5.56 -2.58 -2.82
CA ALA A 79 -4.42 -3.40 -2.44
C ALA A 79 -4.79 -4.89 -2.37
N TYR A 80 -3.87 -5.72 -2.85
CA TYR A 80 -3.91 -7.17 -2.76
C TYR A 80 -2.69 -7.63 -1.99
N HIS A 81 -2.88 -8.40 -0.92
CA HIS A 81 -1.80 -8.89 -0.07
C HIS A 81 -1.90 -10.41 0.04
N PHE A 82 -0.88 -11.10 -0.46
CA PHE A 82 -0.71 -12.54 -0.34
C PHE A 82 0.22 -12.82 0.84
N VAL A 83 -0.28 -13.57 1.81
CA VAL A 83 0.50 -14.01 2.97
C VAL A 83 0.44 -15.53 3.05
N GLY A 84 1.60 -16.18 3.21
CA GLY A 84 1.63 -17.61 3.50
C GLY A 84 0.85 -17.93 4.78
N SER A 85 -0.01 -18.93 4.74
CA SER A 85 -0.94 -19.23 5.84
C SER A 85 -0.31 -20.05 6.99
N GLY A 86 0.99 -20.29 6.98
CA GLY A 86 1.65 -21.23 7.90
C GLY A 86 1.45 -22.71 7.53
N GLU A 87 0.35 -23.06 6.87
CA GLU A 87 0.10 -24.38 6.27
C GLU A 87 0.83 -24.50 4.92
N SER A 88 1.54 -25.62 4.70
CA SER A 88 2.32 -25.83 3.48
C SER A 88 1.43 -25.74 2.24
N GLY A 89 1.76 -24.83 1.32
CA GLY A 89 1.05 -24.70 0.04
C GLY A 89 -0.28 -23.95 0.11
N ARG A 90 -0.56 -23.18 1.17
CA ARG A 90 -1.77 -22.34 1.23
C ARG A 90 -1.44 -20.88 1.51
N TYR A 91 -2.14 -20.00 0.81
CA TYR A 91 -1.96 -18.55 0.89
C TYR A 91 -3.27 -17.88 1.22
N ASN A 92 -3.24 -16.91 2.13
CA ASN A 92 -4.36 -16.02 2.37
C ASN A 92 -4.19 -14.79 1.47
N LEU A 93 -5.14 -14.57 0.56
CA LEU A 93 -5.25 -13.34 -0.20
C LEU A 93 -6.19 -12.40 0.54
N ARG A 94 -5.69 -11.22 0.90
CA ARG A 94 -6.48 -10.12 1.47
C ARG A 94 -6.57 -9.00 0.44
N ILE A 95 -7.76 -8.45 0.29
CA ILE A 95 -8.07 -7.42 -0.69
C ILE A 95 -8.70 -6.26 0.04
N GLN A 96 -8.22 -5.07 -0.25
CA GLN A 96 -8.67 -3.83 0.37
C GLN A 96 -8.92 -2.79 -0.71
N VAL A 97 -10.06 -2.11 -0.64
CA VAL A 97 -10.44 -1.05 -1.58
C VAL A 97 -10.87 0.17 -0.80
N THR A 98 -10.28 1.30 -1.10
CA THR A 98 -10.71 2.61 -0.64
C THR A 98 -11.25 3.36 -1.85
N GLU A 99 -12.42 3.97 -1.71
CA GLU A 99 -13.06 4.82 -2.71
C GLU A 99 -13.19 6.25 -2.18
N GLU A 100 -13.70 7.16 -3.00
CA GLU A 100 -14.15 8.47 -2.54
C GLU A 100 -15.13 8.33 -1.37
N ALA A 101 -14.98 9.21 -0.37
CA ALA A 101 -15.84 9.16 0.80
C ALA A 101 -17.27 9.59 0.44
N ASP A 102 -18.23 8.67 0.55
CA ASP A 102 -19.64 8.96 0.41
C ASP A 102 -20.23 9.47 1.72
N LEU A 103 -20.31 10.80 1.84
CA LEU A 103 -20.85 11.48 3.02
C LEU A 103 -22.37 11.32 3.18
N SER A 104 -23.09 10.85 2.15
CA SER A 104 -24.54 10.61 2.25
C SER A 104 -24.89 9.42 3.16
N SER A 105 -23.90 8.58 3.46
CA SER A 105 -24.03 7.39 4.31
C SER A 105 -23.81 7.63 5.81
N LEU A 106 -23.49 8.87 6.22
CA LEU A 106 -23.26 9.22 7.62
C LEU A 106 -24.54 9.15 8.44
N ASP A 107 -24.63 8.12 9.29
CA ASP A 107 -25.69 8.01 10.29
C ASP A 107 -25.26 8.70 11.59
N THR A 108 -25.78 9.92 11.79
CA THR A 108 -25.51 10.75 12.97
C THR A 108 -26.51 10.53 14.11
N GLU A 109 -27.51 9.67 13.92
CA GLU A 109 -28.59 9.46 14.89
C GLU A 109 -28.25 8.39 15.95
N GLN A 110 -27.13 7.68 15.79
CA GLN A 110 -26.65 6.69 16.75
C GLN A 110 -25.99 7.31 18.00
N ALA A 111 -26.14 6.64 19.14
CA ALA A 111 -25.53 7.05 20.42
C ALA A 111 -24.00 7.09 20.40
N SER A 112 -23.36 6.44 19.42
CA SER A 112 -21.92 6.48 19.16
C SER A 112 -21.69 6.41 17.64
N PRO A 113 -21.81 7.54 16.91
CA PRO A 113 -21.73 7.55 15.45
C PRO A 113 -20.30 7.25 14.98
N ASP A 114 -20.16 6.35 14.00
CA ASP A 114 -18.87 6.07 13.36
C ASP A 114 -18.56 7.12 12.29
N LEU A 115 -18.01 8.26 12.74
CA LEU A 115 -17.70 9.40 11.87
C LEU A 115 -16.66 9.12 10.79
N LEU A 116 -15.94 7.99 10.86
CA LEU A 116 -14.92 7.61 9.88
C LEU A 116 -15.42 6.56 8.89
N GLN A 117 -16.66 6.10 9.02
CA GLN A 117 -17.26 5.06 8.17
C GLN A 117 -17.11 5.34 6.67
N PRO A 118 -17.30 6.59 6.14
CA PRO A 118 -17.11 6.88 4.72
C PRO A 118 -15.69 6.66 4.19
N TRP A 119 -14.68 6.68 5.08
CA TRP A 119 -13.27 6.54 4.69
C TRP A 119 -12.70 5.15 4.94
N ARG A 120 -13.49 4.23 5.50
CA ARG A 120 -13.09 2.84 5.75
C ARG A 120 -12.96 2.07 4.44
N SER A 121 -12.02 1.13 4.41
CA SER A 121 -11.87 0.23 3.27
C SER A 121 -12.99 -0.80 3.19
N ARG A 122 -13.40 -1.15 1.96
CA ARG A 122 -14.09 -2.40 1.67
C ARG A 122 -13.07 -3.53 1.57
N GLU A 123 -13.44 -4.70 2.05
CA GLU A 123 -12.50 -5.81 2.24
C GLU A 123 -13.05 -7.13 1.74
N SER A 124 -12.14 -7.99 1.30
CA SER A 124 -12.41 -9.41 1.01
C SER A 124 -11.18 -10.22 1.37
N SER A 125 -11.38 -11.45 1.84
CA SER A 125 -10.30 -12.40 2.03
C SER A 125 -10.69 -13.78 1.50
N THR A 126 -9.73 -14.46 0.88
CA THR A 126 -9.92 -15.81 0.37
C THR A 126 -8.66 -16.64 0.58
N ASN A 127 -8.84 -17.95 0.79
CA ASN A 127 -7.74 -18.89 0.87
C ASN A 127 -7.47 -19.48 -0.51
N LEU A 128 -6.26 -19.31 -0.98
CA LEU A 128 -5.81 -19.80 -2.28
C LEU A 128 -5.01 -21.09 -2.11
N PRO A 129 -5.32 -22.15 -2.90
CA PRO A 129 -4.48 -23.32 -2.98
C PRO A 129 -3.16 -22.99 -3.69
N GLN A 130 -2.13 -23.81 -3.45
CA GLN A 130 -0.80 -23.65 -4.05
C GLN A 130 -0.85 -23.44 -5.57
N ARG A 131 -1.68 -24.22 -6.27
CA ARG A 131 -1.84 -24.13 -7.73
C ARG A 131 -2.23 -22.73 -8.20
N ASP A 132 -3.12 -22.06 -7.50
CA ASP A 132 -3.61 -20.73 -7.84
C ASP A 132 -2.55 -19.67 -7.52
N PHE A 133 -1.87 -19.82 -6.40
CA PHE A 133 -0.71 -18.99 -6.08
C PHE A 133 0.41 -19.11 -7.13
N GLU A 134 0.68 -20.32 -7.63
CA GLU A 134 1.64 -20.53 -8.71
C GLU A 134 1.20 -19.88 -10.02
N LEU A 135 -0.10 -19.81 -10.32
CA LEU A 135 -0.62 -19.04 -11.46
C LEU A 135 -0.31 -17.55 -11.28
N PHE A 136 -0.47 -17.03 -10.07
CA PHE A 136 -0.11 -15.65 -9.73
C PHE A 136 1.40 -15.39 -9.89
N VAL A 137 2.26 -16.26 -9.38
CA VAL A 137 3.72 -16.12 -9.55
C VAL A 137 4.11 -16.18 -11.03
N ARG A 138 3.47 -17.03 -11.84
CA ARG A 138 3.66 -17.04 -13.30
C ARG A 138 3.22 -15.71 -13.93
N ALA A 139 2.09 -15.16 -13.52
CA ALA A 139 1.61 -13.85 -14.01
C ALA A 139 2.59 -12.72 -13.69
N LEU A 140 3.22 -12.72 -12.50
CA LEU A 140 4.29 -11.79 -12.14
C LEU A 140 5.53 -11.95 -13.03
N LYS A 141 5.98 -13.19 -13.27
CA LYS A 141 7.10 -13.48 -14.17
C LYS A 141 6.83 -12.99 -15.59
N SER A 142 5.66 -13.28 -16.15
CA SER A 142 5.24 -12.80 -17.47
C SER A 142 5.18 -11.26 -17.54
N SER A 143 4.83 -10.61 -16.44
CA SER A 143 4.80 -9.15 -16.31
C SER A 143 6.19 -8.54 -16.03
N LYS A 144 7.27 -9.33 -16.11
CA LYS A 144 8.65 -8.90 -15.87
C LYS A 144 8.92 -8.34 -14.46
N PHE A 145 8.11 -8.73 -13.47
CA PHE A 145 8.23 -8.21 -12.10
C PHE A 145 9.63 -8.46 -11.51
N PHE A 146 10.14 -9.69 -11.61
CA PHE A 146 11.41 -10.09 -10.99
C PHE A 146 12.67 -9.64 -11.76
N ASP A 147 12.53 -9.41 -13.07
CA ASP A 147 13.67 -9.19 -13.97
C ASP A 147 13.91 -7.72 -14.32
N SER A 148 12.96 -6.84 -14.00
CA SER A 148 13.02 -5.43 -14.36
C SER A 148 13.10 -4.52 -13.14
N VAL A 149 13.63 -3.33 -13.36
CA VAL A 149 13.70 -2.29 -12.35
C VAL A 149 12.42 -1.46 -12.36
N PRO A 150 12.06 -0.82 -11.23
CA PRO A 150 11.01 0.19 -11.23
C PRO A 150 11.23 1.27 -12.31
N PRO A 151 10.16 1.87 -12.83
CA PRO A 151 10.25 3.00 -13.76
C PRO A 151 11.04 4.15 -13.13
N THR A 152 11.81 4.86 -13.95
CA THR A 152 12.44 6.12 -13.55
C THR A 152 11.44 7.27 -13.59
N GLU A 153 10.30 7.07 -14.26
CA GLU A 153 9.19 7.99 -14.31
C GLU A 153 8.53 8.15 -12.94
N LYS A 154 8.18 9.39 -12.65
CA LYS A 154 7.40 9.79 -11.49
C LYS A 154 5.99 9.19 -11.53
N LEU A 155 5.50 8.67 -10.40
CA LEU A 155 4.13 8.18 -10.25
C LEU A 155 3.29 9.23 -9.50
N PRO A 156 2.54 10.08 -10.21
CA PRO A 156 1.74 11.11 -9.56
C PRO A 156 0.53 10.51 -8.84
N SER A 157 0.15 11.05 -7.69
CA SER A 157 -1.09 10.74 -6.95
C SER A 157 -2.34 10.71 -7.84
N ILE A 158 -2.43 11.61 -8.82
CA ILE A 158 -3.53 11.70 -9.79
C ILE A 158 -3.44 10.71 -10.97
N GLY A 159 -2.44 9.82 -10.99
CA GLY A 159 -2.18 8.91 -12.10
C GLY A 159 -2.76 7.51 -11.92
N PHE A 160 -2.52 6.67 -12.92
CA PHE A 160 -2.88 5.25 -12.89
C PHE A 160 -1.64 4.37 -12.89
N TYR A 161 -1.45 3.59 -11.83
CA TYR A 161 -0.28 2.71 -11.75
C TYR A 161 -0.50 1.53 -10.81
N TRP A 162 0.32 0.51 -11.01
CA TRP A 162 0.51 -0.58 -10.05
C TRP A 162 1.89 -0.45 -9.41
N VAL A 163 1.98 -0.60 -8.09
CA VAL A 163 3.22 -0.88 -7.37
C VAL A 163 3.14 -2.30 -6.83
N VAL A 164 4.17 -3.08 -7.07
CA VAL A 164 4.27 -4.46 -6.61
C VAL A 164 5.50 -4.58 -5.74
N SER A 165 5.34 -5.08 -4.53
CA SER A 165 6.43 -5.48 -3.65
C SER A 165 6.28 -6.94 -3.28
N GLY A 166 7.39 -7.63 -3.09
CA GLY A 166 7.35 -9.04 -2.70
C GLY A 166 8.66 -9.55 -2.14
N CYS A 167 8.56 -10.53 -1.25
CA CYS A 167 9.68 -11.32 -0.79
C CYS A 167 9.55 -12.73 -1.36
N THR A 168 10.57 -13.20 -2.06
CA THR A 168 10.66 -14.60 -2.48
C THR A 168 12.09 -15.07 -2.43
N ALA A 169 12.31 -16.31 -1.95
CA ALA A 169 13.64 -16.87 -1.75
C ALA A 169 14.59 -15.92 -0.98
N ASN A 170 14.06 -15.26 0.07
CA ASN A 170 14.77 -14.27 0.91
C ASN A 170 15.32 -13.05 0.15
N LYS A 171 14.74 -12.75 -1.02
CA LYS A 171 15.07 -11.55 -1.79
C LYS A 171 13.85 -10.65 -1.89
N PHE A 172 14.03 -9.40 -1.50
CA PHE A 172 13.03 -8.37 -1.69
C PHE A 172 13.05 -7.89 -3.15
N HIS A 173 11.87 -7.73 -3.72
CA HIS A 173 11.63 -7.22 -5.05
C HIS A 173 10.60 -6.10 -4.98
N ILE A 174 10.83 -5.04 -5.75
CA ILE A 174 9.85 -3.98 -5.95
C ILE A 174 9.84 -3.55 -7.41
N ASN A 175 8.66 -3.23 -7.91
CA ASN A 175 8.47 -2.74 -9.26
C ASN A 175 7.21 -1.89 -9.37
N ALA A 176 7.14 -1.07 -10.41
CA ALA A 176 5.92 -0.33 -10.71
C ALA A 176 5.62 -0.33 -12.21
N TYR A 177 4.35 -0.10 -12.52
CA TYR A 177 3.82 -0.10 -13.87
C TYR A 177 2.94 1.14 -14.01
N LEU A 178 3.44 2.15 -14.73
CA LEU A 178 2.75 3.42 -14.95
C LEU A 178 1.95 3.38 -16.25
N TRP A 179 0.66 3.71 -16.22
CA TRP A 179 -0.13 3.93 -17.42
C TRP A 179 0.21 5.31 -18.03
N PRO A 180 0.22 5.48 -19.37
CA PRO A 180 -0.10 4.52 -20.43
C PRO A 180 1.15 3.83 -21.02
N SER A 181 2.15 3.46 -20.20
CA SER A 181 3.36 2.82 -20.73
C SER A 181 3.07 1.46 -21.39
N LYS A 182 3.96 1.04 -22.30
CA LYS A 182 3.91 -0.33 -22.87
C LYS A 182 4.04 -1.40 -21.79
N ARG A 183 4.79 -1.13 -20.71
CA ARG A 183 4.94 -2.05 -19.57
C ARG A 183 3.59 -2.26 -18.88
N TYR A 184 2.84 -1.18 -18.61
CA TYR A 184 1.50 -1.26 -18.04
C TYR A 184 0.56 -2.09 -18.91
N ARG A 185 0.51 -1.86 -20.23
CA ARG A 185 -0.39 -2.62 -21.12
C ARG A 185 -0.08 -4.12 -21.20
N ASN A 186 1.15 -4.52 -20.88
CA ASN A 186 1.60 -5.91 -20.99
C ASN A 186 1.49 -6.71 -19.68
N ILE A 187 1.08 -6.09 -18.57
CA ILE A 187 0.88 -6.83 -17.31
C ILE A 187 -0.34 -7.73 -17.41
N VAL A 188 -0.23 -8.93 -16.86
CA VAL A 188 -1.30 -9.94 -16.93
C VAL A 188 -1.93 -10.25 -15.56
N PHE A 189 -1.25 -9.89 -14.47
CA PHE A 189 -1.74 -10.15 -13.11
C PHE A 189 -3.07 -9.45 -12.77
N PRO A 190 -3.43 -8.24 -13.26
CA PRO A 190 -4.69 -7.60 -12.86
C PRO A 190 -5.92 -8.43 -13.23
N LYS A 191 -5.90 -9.07 -14.41
CA LYS A 191 -6.99 -9.94 -14.86
C LYS A 191 -7.13 -11.19 -14.00
N LEU A 192 -6.01 -11.71 -13.46
CA LEU A 192 -6.06 -12.84 -12.54
C LEU A 192 -6.58 -12.40 -11.18
N LEU A 193 -6.09 -11.28 -10.65
CA LEU A 193 -6.54 -10.71 -9.38
C LEU A 193 -8.04 -10.46 -9.36
N SER A 194 -8.61 -9.94 -10.47
CA SER A 194 -10.05 -9.71 -10.57
C SER A 194 -10.90 -10.98 -10.45
N THR A 195 -10.36 -12.16 -10.74
CA THR A 195 -11.11 -13.43 -10.56
C THR A 195 -11.21 -13.87 -9.10
N TRP A 196 -10.36 -13.32 -8.23
CA TRP A 196 -10.35 -13.58 -6.80
C TRP A 196 -10.85 -12.38 -5.97
N ASP A 197 -11.28 -11.33 -6.67
CA ASP A 197 -11.72 -10.08 -6.06
C ASP A 197 -13.23 -10.11 -5.79
N PHE A 198 -13.58 -10.41 -4.54
CA PHE A 198 -14.97 -10.49 -4.09
C PHE A 198 -15.44 -9.22 -3.38
N THR A 199 -14.73 -8.10 -3.52
CA THR A 199 -15.11 -6.82 -2.89
C THR A 199 -16.38 -6.22 -3.49
N GLY A 200 -16.78 -6.66 -4.69
CA GLY A 200 -17.93 -6.12 -5.43
C GLY A 200 -17.68 -4.74 -6.05
N ILE A 201 -16.53 -4.13 -5.79
CA ILE A 201 -16.16 -2.81 -6.31
C ILE A 201 -15.40 -2.98 -7.63
N PRO A 202 -15.82 -2.35 -8.73
CA PRO A 202 -15.07 -2.37 -9.98
C PRO A 202 -13.73 -1.63 -9.85
N ILE A 203 -12.72 -2.07 -10.61
CA ILE A 203 -11.46 -1.33 -10.73
C ILE A 203 -11.74 -0.03 -11.51
N ASN A 204 -11.33 1.12 -10.98
CA ASN A 204 -11.40 2.42 -11.66
C ASN A 204 -10.56 2.34 -12.96
N PRO A 205 -11.13 2.47 -14.16
CA PRO A 205 -10.37 2.27 -15.39
C PRO A 205 -9.38 3.44 -15.64
N PRO A 206 -8.17 3.16 -16.15
CA PRO A 206 -7.21 4.21 -16.51
C PRO A 206 -7.75 5.19 -17.55
N ARG A 207 -7.50 6.47 -17.32
CA ARG A 207 -7.89 7.58 -18.21
C ARG A 207 -6.89 8.73 -18.10
N GLU A 208 -6.98 9.69 -19.00
CA GLU A 208 -6.20 10.93 -18.87
C GLU A 208 -6.73 11.78 -17.72
N THR A 209 -5.81 12.41 -16.99
CA THR A 209 -6.10 13.19 -15.79
C THR A 209 -5.33 14.50 -15.82
N SER A 210 -5.95 15.55 -15.28
CA SER A 210 -5.35 16.84 -15.00
C SER A 210 -5.67 17.28 -13.58
N ASN A 211 -4.88 18.20 -13.03
CA ASN A 211 -5.17 18.80 -11.71
C ASN A 211 -6.59 19.36 -11.66
N PHE A 212 -7.00 20.09 -12.70
CA PHE A 212 -8.38 20.59 -12.79
C PHE A 212 -9.43 19.49 -12.78
N SER A 213 -9.21 18.38 -13.50
CA SER A 213 -10.19 17.28 -13.52
C SER A 213 -10.34 16.54 -12.18
N ILE A 214 -9.29 16.55 -11.34
CA ILE A 214 -9.28 15.83 -10.05
C ILE A 214 -9.64 16.77 -8.90
N TYR A 215 -9.07 17.96 -8.86
CA TYR A 215 -9.23 18.90 -7.75
C TYR A 215 -10.23 20.02 -8.03
N GLY A 216 -10.72 20.16 -9.28
CA GLY A 216 -11.58 21.28 -9.70
C GLY A 216 -10.86 22.63 -9.82
N THR A 217 -9.54 22.64 -9.65
CA THR A 217 -8.70 23.84 -9.58
C THR A 217 -7.31 23.55 -10.13
N ASN A 218 -6.60 24.60 -10.56
CA ASN A 218 -5.18 24.53 -10.90
C ASN A 218 -4.30 25.22 -9.82
N ASN A 219 -4.90 25.73 -8.75
CA ASN A 219 -4.18 26.30 -7.64
C ASN A 219 -3.57 25.18 -6.77
N GLU A 220 -2.24 25.07 -6.76
CA GLU A 220 -1.53 24.01 -6.03
C GLU A 220 -1.79 24.03 -4.51
N GLU A 221 -2.06 25.21 -3.94
CA GLU A 221 -2.37 25.37 -2.52
C GLU A 221 -3.69 24.70 -2.12
N GLU A 222 -4.58 24.45 -3.08
CA GLU A 222 -5.89 23.82 -2.88
C GLU A 222 -5.85 22.31 -3.09
N PHE A 223 -4.73 21.76 -3.60
CA PHE A 223 -4.63 20.34 -3.88
C PHE A 223 -4.61 19.54 -2.58
N ARG A 224 -5.49 18.54 -2.51
CA ARG A 224 -5.56 17.64 -1.37
C ARG A 224 -4.83 16.35 -1.72
N ASN A 225 -4.08 15.81 -0.76
CA ASN A 225 -3.35 14.55 -0.91
C ASN A 225 -2.49 14.46 -2.20
N HIS A 226 -1.95 15.60 -2.68
CA HIS A 226 -1.11 15.63 -3.86
C HIS A 226 0.33 15.25 -3.50
N PHE A 227 0.81 14.16 -4.09
CA PHE A 227 2.18 13.68 -3.97
C PHE A 227 2.66 13.02 -5.26
N THR A 228 3.94 12.69 -5.32
CA THR A 228 4.55 11.96 -6.43
C THR A 228 5.55 10.95 -5.91
N LEU A 229 5.38 9.68 -6.29
CA LEU A 229 6.32 8.63 -5.92
C LEU A 229 7.44 8.50 -6.93
N GLU A 230 8.66 8.31 -6.44
CA GLU A 230 9.85 8.00 -7.23
C GLU A 230 10.49 6.73 -6.68
N PHE A 231 10.80 5.76 -7.54
CA PHE A 231 11.38 4.48 -7.13
C PHE A 231 12.82 4.30 -7.65
N SER A 232 13.66 3.69 -6.83
CA SER A 232 14.94 3.10 -7.23
C SER A 232 14.85 1.59 -7.20
N ARG A 233 15.96 0.92 -7.56
CA ARG A 233 16.09 -0.53 -7.40
C ARG A 233 15.91 -1.00 -5.96
N ASP A 234 16.20 -0.14 -4.99
CA ASP A 234 16.26 -0.50 -3.57
C ASP A 234 15.00 -0.09 -2.79
N GLY A 235 14.06 0.63 -3.43
CA GLY A 235 12.82 1.05 -2.79
C GLY A 235 12.30 2.41 -3.26
N LEU A 236 11.41 3.00 -2.48
CA LEU A 236 10.89 4.35 -2.69
C LEU A 236 11.99 5.39 -2.33
N LEU A 237 12.29 6.30 -3.25
CA LEU A 237 13.28 7.37 -3.10
C LEU A 237 12.66 8.64 -2.52
N LYS A 238 11.48 9.01 -3.03
CA LYS A 238 10.81 10.26 -2.72
C LYS A 238 9.30 10.05 -2.80
N HIS A 239 8.60 10.77 -1.93
CA HIS A 239 7.16 10.95 -1.94
C HIS A 239 6.82 12.42 -1.78
#